data_AF-A0A4V6RD79-F1
#
_entry.id   AF-A0A4V6RD79-F1
#
_cell.length_a   1.000
_cell.length_b   1.000
_cell.length_c   1.000
_cell.angle_alpha   90.00
_cell.angle_beta   90.00
_cell.angle_gamma   90.00
#
_symmetry.space_group_name_H-M   'P 1'
#
loop_
_entity.id
_entity.type
_entity.pdbx_description
1 polymer ?
#
loop_
_entity_poly.entity_id
_entity_poly.type
_entity_poly.pdbx_seq_one_letter_code
_entity_poly.pdbx_strand_id
1 'polypeptide(L)'
;ANTVSEQITPIWDYIVTLYLIGVIAMTLYFLVSLVRLALFILKGEHIKQDDCRIILHRHNSVAPFAWCGYIMMPRRDWYEFGQMIVCHEKAHIECRHWIDLLFMQAAIIITWYCPAIWLLRNELHTLHEYEADSRVLASGVKREEYQMFLIKKTVGARFATLSNCLNHSSLKKRITMMLSSKPTGKARVRAFVMVPAMALALIGLATPAVSAVINEVSAATP
;
A
#
# COMPACT_ATOMS: atom_id res chain seq x y z
N ALA A 1 31.53 -53.43 6.76
CA ALA A 1 31.26 -52.39 7.78
C ALA A 1 30.60 -51.25 7.04
N ASN A 2 29.30 -51.08 7.23
CA ASN A 2 28.50 -50.12 6.48
C ASN A 2 27.87 -49.17 7.49
N THR A 3 28.63 -48.15 7.91
CA THR A 3 28.09 -47.03 8.66
C THR A 3 27.20 -46.23 7.72
N VAL A 4 25.89 -46.49 7.76
CA VAL A 4 24.90 -45.61 7.17
C VAL A 4 25.02 -44.29 7.91
N SER A 5 25.67 -43.32 7.26
CA SER A 5 25.70 -41.95 7.74
C SER A 5 24.26 -41.45 7.68
N GLU A 6 23.56 -41.42 8.81
CA GLU A 6 22.29 -40.71 8.92
C GLU A 6 22.54 -39.26 8.54
N GLN A 7 22.16 -38.91 7.32
CA GLN A 7 22.31 -37.58 6.78
C GLN A 7 21.19 -36.73 7.38
N ILE A 8 21.38 -36.33 8.64
CA ILE A 8 20.55 -35.37 9.36
C ILE A 8 20.67 -34.05 8.61
N THR A 9 19.83 -33.87 7.60
CA THR A 9 19.62 -32.59 6.95
C THR A 9 19.10 -31.64 8.03
N PRO A 10 19.83 -30.57 8.36
CA PRO A 10 19.38 -29.65 9.38
C PRO A 10 18.04 -29.05 8.93
N ILE A 11 17.07 -28.97 9.84
CA ILE A 11 15.72 -28.44 9.58
C ILE A 11 15.78 -27.05 8.89
N TRP A 12 16.84 -26.30 9.17
CA TRP A 12 17.25 -25.07 8.49
C TRP A 12 17.25 -25.13 6.96
N ASP A 13 17.75 -26.21 6.34
CA ASP A 13 17.82 -26.33 4.87
C ASP A 13 16.41 -26.35 4.24
N TYR A 14 15.47 -27.04 4.88
CA TYR A 14 14.07 -27.05 4.46
C TYR A 14 13.40 -25.68 4.65
N ILE A 15 13.68 -24.99 5.76
CA ILE A 15 13.17 -23.64 6.03
C ILE A 15 13.70 -22.63 4.99
N VAL A 16 15.01 -22.66 4.71
CA VAL A 16 15.65 -21.80 3.70
C VAL A 16 15.09 -22.10 2.31
N THR A 17 14.93 -23.38 1.96
CA THR A 17 14.36 -23.79 0.66
C THR A 17 12.92 -23.29 0.50
N LEU A 18 12.07 -23.48 1.53
CA LEU A 18 10.69 -22.99 1.51
C LEU A 18 10.61 -21.46 1.42
N TYR A 19 11.48 -20.75 2.15
CA TYR A 19 11.60 -19.30 2.08
C TYR A 19 11.96 -18.82 0.67
N LEU A 20 12.98 -19.42 0.05
CA LEU A 20 13.42 -19.09 -1.32
C LEU A 20 12.33 -19.36 -2.37
N ILE A 21 11.61 -20.48 -2.26
CA ILE A 21 10.45 -20.78 -3.12
C ILE A 21 9.41 -19.65 -3.04
N GLY A 22 9.07 -19.19 -1.84
CA GLY A 22 8.13 -18.09 -1.64
C GLY A 22 8.64 -16.75 -2.20
N VAL A 23 9.92 -16.42 -2.01
CA VAL A 23 10.55 -15.21 -2.59
C VAL A 23 10.50 -15.25 -4.13
N ILE A 24 10.84 -16.39 -4.74
CA ILE A 24 10.80 -16.58 -6.20
C ILE A 24 9.35 -16.45 -6.71
N ALA A 25 8.38 -17.09 -6.05
CA ALA A 25 6.97 -17.03 -6.43
C ALA A 25 6.41 -15.59 -6.35
N MET A 26 6.71 -14.85 -5.28
CA MET A 26 6.27 -13.45 -5.12
C MET A 26 6.97 -12.51 -6.11
N THR A 27 8.25 -12.75 -6.41
CA THR A 27 8.99 -11.99 -7.43
C THR A 27 8.38 -12.22 -8.82
N LEU A 28 8.10 -13.47 -9.19
CA LEU A 28 7.47 -13.80 -10.47
C LEU A 28 6.07 -13.19 -10.58
N TYR A 29 5.26 -13.28 -9.53
CA TYR A 29 3.94 -12.65 -9.46
C TYR A 29 4.02 -11.13 -9.69
N PHE A 30 4.97 -10.47 -9.04
CA PHE A 30 5.21 -9.03 -9.21
C PHE A 30 5.66 -8.66 -10.63
N LEU A 31 6.62 -9.39 -11.21
CA LEU A 31 7.07 -9.17 -12.58
C LEU A 31 5.92 -9.35 -13.60
N VAL A 32 5.09 -10.38 -13.44
CA VAL A 32 3.89 -10.59 -14.27
C VAL A 32 2.90 -9.43 -14.11
N SER A 33 2.74 -8.88 -12.91
CA SER A 33 1.91 -7.70 -12.65
C SER A 33 2.44 -6.45 -13.39
N LEU A 34 3.75 -6.19 -13.31
CA LEU A 34 4.40 -5.09 -14.03
C LEU A 34 4.26 -5.24 -15.56
N VAL A 35 4.45 -6.45 -16.11
CA VAL A 35 4.27 -6.71 -17.55
C VAL A 35 2.82 -6.48 -17.98
N ARG A 36 1.83 -6.96 -17.20
CA ARG A 36 0.41 -6.69 -17.46
C ARG A 36 0.10 -5.19 -17.46
N LEU A 37 0.65 -4.44 -16.51
CA LEU A 37 0.50 -2.99 -16.42
C LEU A 37 1.14 -2.28 -17.62
N ALA A 38 2.37 -2.65 -18.01
CA ALA A 38 3.04 -2.09 -19.18
C ALA A 38 2.26 -2.36 -20.48
N LEU A 39 1.75 -3.59 -20.66
CA LEU A 39 0.90 -3.95 -21.81
C LEU A 39 -0.45 -3.21 -21.79
N PHE A 40 -1.01 -2.91 -20.62
CA PHE A 40 -2.22 -2.10 -20.47
C PHE A 40 -1.98 -0.64 -20.89
N ILE A 41 -0.84 -0.06 -20.49
CA ILE A 41 -0.40 1.28 -20.89
C ILE A 41 -0.24 1.38 -22.41
N LEU A 42 0.47 0.43 -23.04
CA LEU A 42 0.77 0.43 -24.47
C LEU A 42 -0.46 0.22 -25.37
N LYS A 43 -1.55 -0.37 -24.85
CA LYS A 43 -2.80 -0.62 -25.60
C LYS A 43 -3.83 0.50 -25.46
N GLY A 44 -3.57 1.51 -24.63
CA GLY A 44 -4.52 2.59 -24.38
C GLY A 44 -4.40 3.73 -25.39
N GLU A 45 -5.48 4.50 -25.53
CA GLU A 45 -5.51 5.65 -26.45
C GLU A 45 -4.95 6.89 -25.73
N HIS A 46 -3.85 7.42 -26.23
CA HIS A 46 -3.13 8.53 -25.60
C HIS A 46 -3.73 9.88 -25.98
N ILE A 47 -4.21 10.61 -24.96
CA ILE A 47 -4.61 12.02 -25.07
C ILE A 47 -3.68 12.86 -24.19
N LYS A 48 -3.17 13.97 -24.73
CA LYS A 48 -2.45 14.97 -23.95
C LYS A 48 -3.43 16.05 -23.48
N GLN A 49 -3.41 16.35 -22.18
CA GLN A 49 -4.08 17.53 -21.63
C GLN A 49 -3.24 18.06 -20.45
N ASP A 50 -3.00 19.36 -20.43
CA ASP A 50 -2.44 20.15 -19.31
C ASP A 50 -1.35 19.42 -18.48
N ASP A 51 -0.23 19.20 -19.16
CA ASP A 51 1.02 18.62 -18.64
C ASP A 51 0.92 17.15 -18.17
N CYS A 52 -0.21 16.48 -18.39
CA CYS A 52 -0.44 15.08 -18.07
C CYS A 52 -0.72 14.23 -19.31
N ARG A 53 -0.28 12.97 -19.28
CA ARG A 53 -0.60 11.97 -20.33
C ARG A 53 -1.79 11.13 -19.86
N ILE A 54 -2.95 11.42 -20.41
CA ILE A 54 -4.18 10.69 -20.13
C ILE A 54 -4.26 9.50 -21.09
N ILE A 55 -4.56 8.33 -20.56
CA ILE A 55 -4.77 7.10 -21.31
C ILE A 55 -6.24 6.72 -21.16
N LEU A 56 -7.02 6.92 -22.21
CA LEU A 56 -8.41 6.50 -22.23
C LEU A 56 -8.52 5.04 -22.66
N HIS A 57 -9.30 4.27 -21.91
CA HIS A 57 -9.59 2.88 -22.22
C HIS A 57 -11.07 2.68 -22.59
N ARG A 58 -11.33 1.78 -23.55
CA ARG A 58 -12.67 1.49 -24.08
C ARG A 58 -13.50 0.61 -23.13
N HIS A 59 -12.86 -0.21 -22.30
CA HIS A 59 -13.54 -1.08 -21.33
C HIS A 59 -13.70 -0.40 -19.97
N ASN A 60 -14.92 -0.39 -19.45
CA ASN A 60 -15.31 0.20 -18.15
C ASN A 60 -14.99 -0.72 -16.94
N SER A 61 -14.17 -1.76 -17.11
CA SER A 61 -13.91 -2.80 -16.11
C SER A 61 -12.72 -2.51 -15.18
N VAL A 62 -12.05 -1.37 -15.36
CA VAL A 62 -10.90 -0.96 -14.53
C VAL A 62 -11.19 0.42 -13.97
N ALA A 63 -11.07 0.60 -12.66
CA ALA A 63 -11.21 1.91 -12.02
C ALA A 63 -10.09 2.86 -12.49
N PRO A 64 -10.29 4.19 -12.46
CA PRO A 64 -9.22 5.14 -12.70
C PRO A 64 -8.05 4.91 -11.75
N PHE A 65 -6.82 5.05 -12.26
CA PHE A 65 -5.60 5.00 -11.47
C PHE A 65 -4.48 5.81 -12.14
N ALA A 66 -3.52 6.28 -11.35
CA ALA A 66 -2.29 6.91 -11.83
C ALA A 66 -1.07 6.00 -11.70
N TRP A 67 -0.17 6.02 -12.68
CA TRP A 67 1.12 5.32 -12.61
C TRP A 67 2.20 6.04 -13.41
N CYS A 68 3.34 6.35 -12.77
CA CYS A 68 4.56 6.88 -13.41
C CYS A 68 4.33 8.06 -14.40
N GLY A 69 3.45 9.01 -14.03
CA GLY A 69 3.14 10.19 -14.86
C GLY A 69 2.02 10.00 -15.89
N TYR A 70 1.39 8.83 -15.93
CA TYR A 70 0.22 8.53 -16.75
C TYR A 70 -1.03 8.44 -15.87
N ILE A 71 -2.16 8.95 -16.38
CA ILE A 71 -3.48 8.81 -15.75
C ILE A 71 -4.31 7.88 -16.63
N MET A 72 -4.71 6.73 -16.11
CA MET A 72 -5.52 5.74 -16.82
C MET A 72 -6.96 5.86 -16.36
N MET A 73 -7.91 5.96 -17.30
CA MET A 73 -9.35 5.95 -16.95
C MET A 73 -10.26 5.42 -18.06
N PRO A 74 -11.43 4.85 -17.71
CA PRO A 74 -12.48 4.56 -18.67
C PRO A 74 -12.98 5.81 -19.40
N ARG A 75 -13.38 5.66 -20.67
CA ARG A 75 -14.04 6.73 -21.42
C ARG A 75 -15.32 7.25 -20.74
N ARG A 76 -16.09 6.40 -20.04
CA ARG A 76 -17.29 6.81 -19.29
C ARG A 76 -16.94 7.83 -18.19
N ASP A 77 -15.99 7.48 -17.35
CA ASP A 77 -15.52 8.28 -16.21
C ASP A 77 -14.99 9.65 -16.66
N TRP A 78 -14.32 9.70 -17.81
CA TRP A 78 -13.88 10.93 -18.46
C TRP A 78 -15.04 11.90 -18.77
N TYR A 79 -16.13 11.41 -19.36
CA TYR A 79 -17.28 12.26 -19.71
C TYR A 79 -18.19 12.60 -18.52
N GLU A 80 -18.29 11.74 -17.49
CA GLU A 80 -19.12 12.01 -16.30
C GLU A 80 -18.42 12.91 -15.26
N PHE A 81 -17.15 12.62 -14.93
CA PHE A 81 -16.44 13.26 -13.81
C PHE A 81 -14.96 13.54 -14.08
N GLY A 82 -14.57 13.62 -15.36
CA GLY A 82 -13.16 13.65 -15.80
C GLY A 82 -12.28 14.65 -15.05
N GLN A 83 -12.72 15.90 -14.89
CA GLN A 83 -11.95 16.94 -14.19
C GLN A 83 -11.64 16.58 -12.73
N MET A 84 -12.62 16.03 -12.00
CA MET A 84 -12.47 15.66 -10.59
C MET A 84 -11.56 14.43 -10.43
N ILE A 85 -11.67 13.49 -11.37
CA ILE A 85 -10.81 12.30 -11.44
C ILE A 85 -9.38 12.73 -11.76
N VAL A 86 -9.15 13.50 -12.83
CA VAL A 86 -7.81 14.02 -13.18
C VAL A 86 -7.18 14.77 -12.02
N CYS A 87 -7.92 15.61 -11.28
CA CYS A 87 -7.38 16.31 -10.12
C CYS A 87 -6.89 15.34 -9.02
N HIS A 88 -7.63 14.28 -8.74
CA HIS A 88 -7.23 13.25 -7.77
C HIS A 88 -6.06 12.38 -8.28
N GLU A 89 -6.15 11.84 -9.49
CA GLU A 89 -5.11 10.99 -10.07
C GLU A 89 -3.79 11.77 -10.28
N LYS A 90 -3.86 13.07 -10.62
CA LYS A 90 -2.68 13.96 -10.67
C LYS A 90 -2.02 14.11 -9.31
N ALA A 91 -2.78 14.19 -8.22
CA ALA A 91 -2.22 14.23 -6.87
C ALA A 91 -1.36 12.99 -6.58
N HIS A 92 -1.81 11.77 -6.97
CA HIS A 92 -1.00 10.55 -6.83
C HIS A 92 0.33 10.59 -7.61
N ILE A 93 0.36 11.25 -8.77
CA ILE A 93 1.59 11.48 -9.57
C ILE A 93 2.53 12.45 -8.84
N GLU A 94 1.99 13.57 -8.35
CA GLU A 94 2.76 14.61 -7.64
C GLU A 94 3.30 14.12 -6.29
N CYS A 95 2.57 13.25 -5.58
CA CYS A 95 3.07 12.55 -4.38
C CYS A 95 4.09 11.45 -4.71
N ARG A 96 4.14 10.98 -5.96
CA ARG A 96 4.92 9.82 -6.42
C ARG A 96 4.56 8.51 -5.71
N HIS A 97 3.28 8.30 -5.34
CA HIS A 97 2.81 7.11 -4.59
C HIS A 97 3.19 5.76 -5.26
N TRP A 98 3.41 5.74 -6.58
CA TRP A 98 3.91 4.56 -7.29
C TRP A 98 5.28 4.06 -6.77
N ILE A 99 6.15 4.96 -6.27
CA ILE A 99 7.45 4.61 -5.68
C ILE A 99 7.25 3.84 -4.37
N ASP A 100 6.37 4.35 -3.50
CA ASP A 100 6.03 3.71 -2.23
C ASP A 100 5.42 2.32 -2.46
N LEU A 101 4.58 2.16 -3.48
CA LEU A 101 4.02 0.87 -3.87
C LEU A 101 5.10 -0.13 -4.33
N LEU A 102 6.15 0.33 -5.02
CA LEU A 102 7.30 -0.52 -5.37
C LEU A 102 8.10 -0.94 -4.14
N PHE A 103 8.40 -0.02 -3.22
CA PHE A 103 9.09 -0.34 -1.96
C PHE A 103 8.27 -1.31 -1.09
N MET A 104 6.96 -1.05 -0.97
CA MET A 104 6.02 -1.92 -0.26
C MET A 104 6.00 -3.33 -0.86
N GLN A 105 6.01 -3.44 -2.19
CA GLN A 105 6.04 -4.73 -2.87
C GLN A 105 7.39 -5.46 -2.74
N ALA A 106 8.51 -4.74 -2.72
CA ALA A 106 9.82 -5.32 -2.42
C ALA A 106 9.89 -5.86 -0.98
N ALA A 107 9.36 -5.10 -0.01
CA ALA A 107 9.25 -5.56 1.38
C ALA A 107 8.34 -6.79 1.52
N ILE A 108 7.22 -6.85 0.77
CA ILE A 108 6.35 -8.04 0.70
C ILE A 108 7.06 -9.24 0.09
N ILE A 109 7.91 -9.07 -0.93
CA ILE A 109 8.67 -10.20 -1.51
C ILE A 109 9.61 -10.82 -0.45
N ILE A 110 10.30 -9.98 0.33
CA ILE A 110 11.21 -10.42 1.40
C ILE A 110 10.44 -11.02 2.59
N THR A 111 9.32 -10.41 2.99
CA THR A 111 8.57 -10.79 4.21
C THR A 111 7.22 -11.43 3.89
N TRP A 112 7.14 -12.19 2.80
CA TRP A 112 5.89 -12.67 2.21
C TRP A 112 5.00 -13.47 3.18
N TYR A 113 5.63 -14.20 4.09
CA TYR A 113 5.02 -15.02 5.14
C TYR A 113 4.48 -14.21 6.33
N CYS A 114 4.82 -12.93 6.46
CA CYS A 114 4.50 -12.11 7.64
C CYS A 114 3.15 -11.39 7.47
N PRO A 115 2.08 -11.71 8.23
CA PRO A 115 0.78 -11.06 8.05
C PRO A 115 0.81 -9.54 8.23
N ALA A 116 1.73 -9.01 9.05
CA ALA A 116 1.86 -7.58 9.31
C ALA A 116 2.25 -6.77 8.06
N ILE A 117 3.01 -7.33 7.10
CA ILE A 117 3.39 -6.58 5.88
C ILE A 117 2.18 -6.31 4.98
N TRP A 118 1.22 -7.24 4.96
CA TRP A 118 -0.03 -7.13 4.20
C TRP A 118 -1.00 -6.12 4.84
N LEU A 119 -1.02 -6.04 6.18
CA LEU A 119 -1.76 -4.99 6.90
C LEU A 119 -1.13 -3.61 6.66
N LEU A 120 0.19 -3.51 6.71
CA LEU A 120 0.92 -2.26 6.45
C LEU A 120 0.65 -1.74 5.04
N ARG A 121 0.61 -2.61 4.03
CA ARG A 121 0.21 -2.25 2.65
C ARG A 121 -1.17 -1.58 2.58
N ASN A 122 -2.14 -2.09 3.34
CA ASN A 122 -3.51 -1.55 3.32
C ASN A 122 -3.63 -0.19 4.02
N GLU A 123 -2.87 0.03 5.10
CA GLU A 123 -2.81 1.35 5.75
C GLU A 123 -1.96 2.35 4.93
N LEU A 124 -0.89 1.92 4.25
CA LEU A 124 -0.15 2.76 3.30
C LEU A 124 -1.06 3.25 2.16
N HIS A 125 -1.83 2.34 1.55
CA HIS A 125 -2.84 2.73 0.56
C HIS A 125 -3.87 3.69 1.15
N THR A 126 -4.31 3.49 2.40
CA THR A 126 -5.24 4.41 3.08
C THR A 126 -4.64 5.81 3.23
N LEU A 127 -3.34 5.90 3.56
CA LEU A 127 -2.61 7.17 3.64
C LEU A 127 -2.46 7.86 2.29
N HIS A 128 -2.17 7.11 1.21
CA HIS A 128 -2.10 7.64 -0.16
C HIS A 128 -3.42 8.27 -0.60
N GLU A 129 -4.56 7.60 -0.35
CA GLU A 129 -5.88 8.15 -0.62
C GLU A 129 -6.12 9.43 0.19
N TYR A 130 -5.71 9.47 1.47
CA TYR A 130 -5.85 10.65 2.31
C TYR A 130 -5.00 11.84 1.87
N GLU A 131 -3.78 11.61 1.41
CA GLU A 131 -2.92 12.69 0.89
C GLU A 131 -3.48 13.24 -0.42
N ALA A 132 -3.89 12.37 -1.35
CA ALA A 132 -4.53 12.77 -2.59
C ALA A 132 -5.83 13.55 -2.33
N ASP A 133 -6.70 13.04 -1.44
CA ASP A 133 -7.91 13.74 -0.97
C ASP A 133 -7.58 15.13 -0.38
N SER A 134 -6.52 15.23 0.43
CA SER A 134 -6.12 16.51 1.02
C SER A 134 -5.55 17.49 0.00
N ARG A 135 -4.91 17.04 -1.09
CA ARG A 135 -4.42 17.92 -2.16
C ARG A 135 -5.57 18.42 -3.03
N VAL A 136 -6.56 17.59 -3.35
CA VAL A 136 -7.79 18.00 -4.06
C VAL A 136 -8.58 19.04 -3.25
N LEU A 137 -8.70 18.86 -1.94
CA LEU A 137 -9.34 19.89 -1.09
C LEU A 137 -8.50 21.17 -0.95
N ALA A 138 -7.18 21.09 -1.08
CA ALA A 138 -6.28 22.25 -1.04
C ALA A 138 -6.25 23.05 -2.36
N SER A 139 -6.63 22.46 -3.50
CA SER A 139 -6.71 23.15 -4.79
C SER A 139 -7.95 24.04 -4.95
N GLY A 140 -8.83 24.08 -3.94
CA GLY A 140 -10.02 24.95 -3.90
C GLY A 140 -11.34 24.26 -4.23
N VAL A 141 -11.34 22.94 -4.49
CA VAL A 141 -12.57 22.16 -4.69
C VAL A 141 -13.43 22.17 -3.42
N LYS A 142 -14.75 22.45 -3.55
CA LYS A 142 -15.64 22.41 -2.39
C LYS A 142 -15.73 20.99 -1.82
N ARG A 143 -15.53 20.87 -0.50
CA ARG A 143 -15.54 19.58 0.21
C ARG A 143 -16.81 18.76 -0.03
N GLU A 144 -17.97 19.40 -0.03
CA GLU A 144 -19.28 18.75 -0.22
C GLU A 144 -19.43 18.17 -1.62
N GLU A 145 -19.04 18.92 -2.65
CA GLU A 145 -19.04 18.48 -4.05
C GLU A 145 -18.10 17.28 -4.23
N TYR A 146 -16.92 17.32 -3.61
CA TYR A 146 -15.96 16.23 -3.67
C TYR A 146 -16.43 14.96 -2.93
N GLN A 147 -17.00 15.12 -1.72
CA GLN A 147 -17.59 14.00 -0.96
C GLN A 147 -18.75 13.37 -1.73
N MET A 148 -19.63 14.17 -2.33
CA MET A 148 -20.72 13.69 -3.18
C MET A 148 -20.20 12.96 -4.42
N PHE A 149 -19.12 13.44 -5.04
CA PHE A 149 -18.43 12.74 -6.12
C PHE A 149 -17.89 11.37 -5.67
N LEU A 150 -17.18 11.28 -4.54
CA LEU A 150 -16.66 10.00 -4.03
C LEU A 150 -17.80 9.01 -3.69
N ILE A 151 -18.91 9.49 -3.14
CA ILE A 151 -20.11 8.69 -2.91
C ILE A 151 -20.70 8.22 -4.25
N LYS A 152 -20.84 9.09 -5.26
CA LYS A 152 -21.35 8.70 -6.60
C LYS A 152 -20.44 7.68 -7.30
N LYS A 153 -19.11 7.86 -7.27
CA LYS A 153 -18.12 6.93 -7.85
C LYS A 153 -18.24 5.54 -7.21
N THR A 154 -18.34 5.48 -5.88
CA THR A 154 -18.45 4.20 -5.15
C THR A 154 -19.84 3.57 -5.23
N VAL A 155 -20.92 4.34 -5.18
CA VAL A 155 -22.30 3.84 -5.29
C VAL A 155 -22.64 3.41 -6.73
N GLY A 156 -22.14 4.11 -7.74
CA GLY A 156 -22.23 3.66 -9.14
C GLY A 156 -21.57 2.30 -9.39
N ALA A 157 -20.52 1.97 -8.62
CA ALA A 157 -19.89 0.65 -8.63
C ALA A 157 -20.65 -0.40 -7.79
N ARG A 158 -21.57 -0.02 -6.89
CA ARG A 158 -22.33 -1.00 -6.05
C ARG A 158 -23.28 -1.88 -6.83
N PHE A 159 -23.72 -1.46 -8.02
CA PHE A 159 -24.54 -2.30 -8.90
C PHE A 159 -23.74 -3.46 -9.55
N ALA A 160 -22.42 -3.54 -9.37
CA ALA A 160 -21.58 -4.49 -10.10
C ALA A 160 -21.24 -5.81 -9.36
N THR A 161 -20.92 -5.82 -8.04
CA THR A 161 -20.50 -7.09 -7.36
C THR A 161 -20.51 -7.08 -5.82
N LEU A 162 -20.57 -8.30 -5.25
CA LEU A 162 -20.53 -8.67 -3.83
C LEU A 162 -19.27 -8.27 -3.02
N SER A 163 -18.27 -7.63 -3.63
CA SER A 163 -17.02 -7.20 -2.96
C SER A 163 -17.19 -5.97 -2.02
N ASN A 164 -18.43 -5.51 -1.84
CA ASN A 164 -18.81 -4.22 -1.25
C ASN A 164 -18.46 -4.05 0.25
N CYS A 165 -18.29 -5.14 1.01
CA CYS A 165 -18.04 -5.08 2.46
C CYS A 165 -16.72 -4.38 2.82
N LEU A 166 -15.68 -4.51 1.99
CA LEU A 166 -14.37 -3.89 2.22
C LEU A 166 -14.36 -2.40 1.84
N ASN A 167 -15.03 -2.04 0.73
CA ASN A 167 -15.12 -0.66 0.24
C ASN A 167 -15.96 0.27 1.14
N HIS A 168 -16.90 -0.29 1.92
CA HIS A 168 -17.64 0.51 2.91
C HIS A 168 -16.71 1.09 3.98
N SER A 169 -15.67 0.35 4.40
CA SER A 169 -14.69 0.80 5.37
C SER A 169 -13.78 1.91 4.82
N SER A 170 -13.24 1.73 3.61
CA SER A 170 -12.30 2.68 2.99
C SER A 170 -12.96 4.03 2.63
N LEU A 171 -14.18 4.02 2.07
CA LEU A 171 -14.91 5.27 1.80
C LEU A 171 -15.28 5.99 3.10
N LYS A 172 -15.78 5.27 4.11
CA LYS A 172 -16.10 5.85 5.42
C LYS A 172 -14.86 6.47 6.05
N LYS A 173 -13.72 5.76 6.03
CA LYS A 173 -12.40 6.25 6.45
C LYS A 173 -12.05 7.58 5.78
N ARG A 174 -12.13 7.69 4.45
CA ARG A 174 -11.87 8.93 3.68
C ARG A 174 -12.81 10.07 4.06
N ILE A 175 -14.13 9.83 4.06
CA ILE A 175 -15.14 10.84 4.44
C ILE A 175 -14.97 11.30 5.89
N THR A 176 -14.46 10.43 6.77
CA THR A 176 -14.19 10.73 8.19
C THR A 176 -12.83 11.40 8.42
N MET A 177 -11.87 11.27 7.50
CA MET A 177 -10.63 12.06 7.51
C MET A 177 -10.86 13.47 6.93
N MET A 178 -11.71 13.56 5.89
CA MET A 178 -12.53 14.74 5.69
C MET A 178 -13.48 14.93 6.89
N LEU A 179 -14.13 16.08 7.03
CA LEU A 179 -14.83 16.50 8.27
C LEU A 179 -13.87 16.66 9.47
N SER A 180 -13.10 15.64 9.86
CA SER A 180 -12.12 15.70 10.95
C SER A 180 -11.12 16.84 10.81
N SER A 181 -10.79 17.44 11.96
CA SER A 181 -9.72 18.43 12.09
C SER A 181 -8.35 17.77 11.98
N LYS A 182 -7.38 18.48 11.36
CA LYS A 182 -5.99 18.01 11.27
C LYS A 182 -5.42 17.73 12.68
N PRO A 183 -4.61 16.67 12.87
CA PRO A 183 -4.08 16.33 14.18
C PRO A 183 -3.25 17.49 14.75
N THR A 184 -3.52 17.86 16.01
CA THR A 184 -2.84 18.97 16.67
C THR A 184 -1.34 18.70 16.84
N GLY A 185 -0.51 19.74 16.91
CA GLY A 185 0.96 19.59 17.02
C GLY A 185 1.41 18.70 18.19
N LYS A 186 0.62 18.63 19.27
CA LYS A 186 0.83 17.76 20.43
C LYS A 186 0.85 16.26 20.09
N ALA A 187 0.14 15.82 19.05
CA ALA A 187 0.17 14.44 18.57
C ALA A 187 1.46 14.14 17.80
N ARG A 188 1.91 15.07 16.95
CA ARG A 188 3.15 14.94 16.16
C ARG A 188 4.39 14.86 17.05
N VAL A 189 4.47 15.71 18.09
CA VAL A 189 5.57 15.66 19.08
C VAL A 189 5.57 14.33 19.83
N ARG A 190 4.39 13.81 20.23
CA ARG A 190 4.30 12.52 20.94
C ARG A 190 4.83 11.36 20.08
N ALA A 191 4.48 11.31 18.80
CA ALA A 191 5.00 10.31 17.87
C ALA A 191 6.54 10.43 17.70
N PHE A 192 7.05 11.65 17.56
CA PHE A 192 8.49 11.91 17.40
C PHE A 192 9.32 11.50 18.62
N VAL A 193 8.77 11.56 19.83
CA VAL A 193 9.46 11.09 21.06
C VAL A 193 9.31 9.59 21.28
N MET A 194 8.14 9.02 20.97
CA MET A 194 7.87 7.59 21.21
C MET A 194 8.66 6.66 20.28
N VAL A 195 8.87 7.02 19.01
CA VAL A 195 9.60 6.16 18.05
C VAL A 195 11.07 5.93 18.45
N PRO A 196 11.88 6.96 18.78
CA PRO A 196 13.23 6.77 19.32
C PRO A 196 13.24 6.02 20.65
N ALA A 197 12.30 6.29 21.55
CA ALA A 197 12.21 5.60 22.84
C ALA A 197 11.97 4.08 22.67
N MET A 198 11.08 3.70 21.74
CA MET A 198 10.83 2.31 21.38
C MET A 198 12.09 1.64 20.77
N ALA A 199 12.78 2.34 19.87
CA ALA A 199 14.01 1.84 19.26
C ALA A 199 15.13 1.62 20.31
N LEU A 200 15.31 2.57 21.23
CA LEU A 200 16.26 2.46 22.34
C LEU A 200 15.91 1.31 23.30
N ALA A 201 14.63 1.08 23.59
CA ALA A 201 14.18 -0.05 24.40
C ALA A 201 14.48 -1.40 23.74
N LEU A 202 14.23 -1.53 22.42
CA LEU A 202 14.56 -2.72 21.66
C LEU A 202 16.07 -2.98 21.58
N ILE A 203 16.89 -1.93 21.39
CA ILE A 203 18.35 -2.04 21.43
C ILE A 203 18.84 -2.47 22.82
N GLY A 204 18.28 -1.88 23.88
CA GLY A 204 18.60 -2.25 25.28
C GLY A 204 18.33 -3.72 25.58
N LEU A 205 17.16 -4.23 25.18
CA LEU A 205 16.78 -5.64 25.29
C LEU A 205 17.70 -6.58 24.50
N ALA A 206 18.26 -6.12 23.37
CA ALA A 206 19.20 -6.88 22.55
C ALA A 206 20.66 -6.82 23.03
N THR A 207 20.96 -6.12 24.14
CA THR A 207 22.34 -6.06 24.66
C THR A 207 22.77 -7.38 25.31
N PRO A 208 24.06 -7.77 25.19
CA PRO A 208 24.58 -8.98 25.83
C PRO A 208 24.50 -8.92 27.36
N ALA A 209 24.51 -7.72 27.96
CA ALA A 209 24.32 -7.54 29.40
C ALA A 209 22.92 -7.98 29.87
N VAL A 210 21.86 -7.63 29.13
CA VAL A 210 20.49 -8.10 29.44
C VAL A 210 20.36 -9.60 29.21
N SER A 211 20.98 -10.14 28.14
CA SER A 211 21.00 -11.59 27.90
C SER A 211 21.73 -12.38 28.99
N ALA A 212 22.83 -11.84 29.54
CA ALA A 212 23.56 -12.46 30.66
C ALA A 212 22.69 -12.52 31.93
N VAL A 213 22.04 -11.41 32.30
CA VAL A 213 21.14 -11.36 33.49
C VAL A 213 19.94 -12.30 33.34
N ILE A 214 19.35 -12.39 32.14
CA ILE A 214 18.26 -13.35 31.88
C ILE A 214 18.75 -14.80 32.06
N ASN A 215 19.93 -15.14 31.53
CA ASN A 215 20.50 -16.48 31.68
C ASN A 215 20.85 -16.81 33.14
N GLU A 216 21.37 -15.85 33.92
CA GLU A 216 21.60 -16.05 35.36
C GLU A 216 20.29 -16.26 36.13
N VAL A 217 19.24 -15.49 35.85
CA VAL A 217 17.93 -15.66 36.49
C VAL A 217 17.29 -17.00 36.12
N SER A 218 17.36 -17.43 34.86
CA SER A 218 16.87 -18.75 34.43
C SER A 218 17.69 -19.92 35.00
N ALA A 219 18.97 -19.72 35.31
CA ALA A 219 19.80 -20.72 36.00
C ALA A 219 19.57 -20.74 37.52
N ALA A 220 19.00 -19.67 38.10
CA ALA A 220 18.72 -19.55 39.54
C ALA A 220 17.31 -20.02 39.94
N THR A 221 16.40 -20.22 38.99
CA THR A 221 15.10 -20.88 39.24
C THR A 221 15.23 -22.41 39.13
N PRO A 222 14.87 -23.18 40.17
CA PRO A 222 14.92 -24.65 40.17
C PRO A 222 13.80 -25.32 39.38
#